data_AF-A0A6C0JNC7-F1
#
_entry.id   AF-A0A6C0JNC7-F1
#
_cell.length_a   1.000
_cell.length_b   1.000
_cell.length_c   1.000
_cell.angle_alpha   90.00
_cell.angle_beta   90.00
_cell.angle_gamma   90.00
#
_symmetry.space_group_name_H-M   'P 1'
#
loop_
_entity.id
_entity.type
_entity.pdbx_description
1 polymer ?
#
loop_
_entity_poly.entity_id
_entity_poly.type
_entity_poly.pdbx_seq_one_letter_code
_entity_poly.pdbx_strand_id
1 'polypeptide(L)'
;MDDILFTKENTDSIVFSIVKQFKERARLGKEKYGTDLDREDLSLNEWLQHAQEENMDAILYLEKIKKVIDNKIIIEKDSEEANNIVIVNIDKDIEHINFLYQSSIFMVVYSICAMIFSLYYF
;
A
#
# COMPACT_ATOMS: atom_id res chain seq x y z
N MET A 1 -0.91 9.17 -29.10
CA MET A 1 0.15 8.79 -28.16
C MET A 1 0.74 7.52 -28.74
N ASP A 2 2.05 7.45 -28.92
CA ASP A 2 2.65 6.19 -29.39
C ASP A 2 2.34 5.12 -28.34
N ASP A 3 1.77 4.00 -28.77
CA ASP A 3 1.50 2.87 -27.89
C ASP A 3 2.85 2.32 -27.41
N ILE A 4 3.32 2.80 -26.26
CA ILE A 4 4.49 2.25 -25.60
C ILE A 4 4.10 0.86 -25.13
N LEU A 5 4.45 -0.15 -25.94
CA LEU A 5 4.28 -1.54 -25.57
C LEU A 5 5.22 -1.84 -24.41
N PHE A 6 4.66 -2.14 -23.25
CA PHE A 6 5.42 -2.43 -22.05
C PHE A 6 5.78 -3.93 -21.99
N THR A 7 7.06 -4.26 -22.06
CA THR A 7 7.56 -5.64 -22.17
C THR A 7 8.74 -5.91 -21.24
N LYS A 8 9.19 -7.18 -21.14
CA LYS A 8 10.37 -7.54 -20.35
C LYS A 8 11.67 -7.09 -21.01
N GLU A 9 11.64 -6.78 -22.31
CA GLU A 9 12.81 -6.35 -23.07
C GLU A 9 13.09 -4.85 -22.85
N ASN A 10 12.07 -4.06 -22.49
CA ASN A 10 12.23 -2.63 -22.22
C ASN A 10 12.07 -2.24 -20.74
N THR A 11 11.80 -3.20 -19.85
CA THR A 11 11.77 -3.01 -18.39
C THR A 11 12.35 -4.20 -17.64
N ASP A 12 12.81 -3.98 -16.40
CA ASP A 12 13.25 -5.09 -15.56
C ASP A 12 12.06 -5.94 -15.04
N SER A 13 12.37 -7.10 -14.46
CA SER A 13 11.36 -8.05 -13.98
C SER A 13 10.44 -7.52 -12.87
N ILE A 14 10.92 -6.59 -12.04
CA ILE A 14 10.18 -6.02 -10.92
C ILE A 14 9.20 -4.98 -11.45
N VAL A 15 9.70 -4.02 -12.23
CA VAL A 15 8.86 -3.01 -12.88
C VAL A 15 7.82 -3.70 -13.76
N PHE A 16 8.23 -4.75 -14.49
CA PHE A 16 7.31 -5.52 -15.31
C PHE A 16 6.15 -6.13 -14.51
N SER A 17 6.49 -6.75 -13.38
CA SER A 17 5.52 -7.37 -12.47
C SER A 17 4.54 -6.35 -11.88
N ILE A 18 5.04 -5.20 -11.43
CA ILE A 18 4.21 -4.16 -10.83
C ILE A 18 3.24 -3.56 -11.84
N VAL A 19 3.68 -3.23 -13.05
CA VAL A 19 2.79 -2.71 -14.09
C VAL A 19 1.72 -3.73 -14.48
N LYS A 20 2.08 -5.02 -14.56
CA LYS A 20 1.09 -6.09 -14.78
C LYS A 20 0.03 -6.12 -13.66
N GLN A 21 0.43 -5.94 -12.40
CA GLN A 21 -0.51 -5.88 -11.29
C GLN A 21 -1.42 -4.65 -11.37
N PHE A 22 -0.90 -3.48 -11.73
CA PHE A 22 -1.72 -2.28 -11.95
C PHE A 22 -2.77 -2.49 -13.05
N LYS A 23 -2.39 -3.07 -14.19
CA LYS A 23 -3.32 -3.36 -15.29
C LYS A 23 -4.44 -4.30 -14.85
N GLU A 24 -4.11 -5.34 -14.09
CA GLU A 24 -5.10 -6.27 -13.57
C GLU A 24 -6.04 -5.63 -12.55
N ARG A 25 -5.51 -4.81 -11.63
CA ARG A 25 -6.34 -4.05 -10.67
C ARG A 25 -7.29 -3.10 -11.39
N ALA A 26 -6.83 -2.40 -12.43
CA ALA A 26 -7.68 -1.52 -13.23
C ALA A 26 -8.81 -2.29 -13.92
N ARG A 27 -8.51 -3.45 -14.52
CA ARG A 27 -9.50 -4.34 -15.14
C ARG A 27 -10.57 -4.79 -14.12
N LEU A 28 -10.13 -5.28 -12.95
CA LEU A 28 -11.03 -5.72 -11.89
C LEU A 28 -11.88 -4.58 -11.32
N GLY A 29 -11.30 -3.40 -11.14
CA GLY A 29 -12.03 -2.20 -10.72
C GLY A 29 -13.13 -1.83 -11.71
N LYS A 30 -12.81 -1.83 -13.01
CA LYS A 30 -13.78 -1.57 -14.08
C LYS A 30 -14.89 -2.61 -14.14
N GLU A 31 -14.57 -3.88 -13.94
CA GLU A 31 -15.58 -4.95 -13.85
C GLU A 31 -16.48 -4.81 -12.62
N LYS A 32 -15.92 -4.40 -11.48
CA LYS A 32 -16.65 -4.25 -10.23
C LYS A 32 -17.58 -3.04 -10.22
N TYR A 33 -17.12 -1.90 -10.72
CA TYR A 33 -17.84 -0.62 -10.62
C TYR A 33 -18.47 -0.16 -11.93
N GLY A 34 -18.22 -0.86 -13.04
CA GLY A 34 -18.69 -0.47 -14.38
C GLY A 34 -17.98 0.76 -14.97
N THR A 35 -17.05 1.35 -14.23
CA THR A 35 -16.29 2.55 -14.59
C THR A 35 -14.86 2.44 -14.07
N ASP A 36 -13.94 3.22 -14.65
CA ASP A 36 -12.56 3.35 -14.21
C ASP A 36 -12.33 4.72 -13.52
N LEU A 37 -11.07 5.12 -13.33
CA LEU A 37 -10.72 6.39 -12.69
C LEU A 37 -10.95 7.60 -13.60
N ASP A 38 -11.28 7.42 -14.88
CA ASP A 38 -11.68 8.51 -15.79
C ASP A 38 -13.16 8.90 -15.59
N ARG A 39 -13.80 8.39 -14.52
CA ARG A 39 -15.17 8.75 -14.14
C ARG A 39 -15.28 10.21 -13.70
N GLU A 40 -16.35 10.88 -14.11
CA GLU A 40 -16.63 12.29 -13.80
C GLU A 40 -17.80 12.47 -12.81
N ASP A 41 -18.38 11.38 -12.32
CA ASP A 41 -19.61 11.38 -11.52
C ASP A 41 -19.38 11.56 -10.01
N LEU A 42 -18.13 11.45 -9.53
CA LEU A 42 -17.78 11.64 -8.12
C LEU A 42 -17.39 13.08 -7.81
N SER A 43 -17.91 13.60 -6.71
CA SER A 43 -17.44 14.85 -6.10
C SER A 43 -16.07 14.68 -5.43
N LEU A 44 -15.36 15.78 -5.20
CA LEU A 44 -14.09 15.78 -4.49
C LEU A 44 -14.19 15.14 -3.09
N ASN A 45 -15.30 15.38 -2.37
CA ASN A 45 -15.51 14.80 -1.04
C ASN A 45 -15.66 13.27 -1.10
N GLU A 46 -16.32 12.74 -2.12
CA GLU A 46 -16.44 11.29 -2.33
C GLU A 46 -15.08 10.67 -2.67
N TRP A 47 -14.28 11.34 -3.50
CA TRP A 47 -12.90 10.92 -3.76
C TRP A 47 -12.06 10.88 -2.48
N LEU A 48 -12.15 11.90 -1.64
CA LEU A 48 -11.44 11.95 -0.36
C LEU A 48 -11.92 10.84 0.58
N GLN A 49 -13.23 10.59 0.63
CA GLN A 49 -13.81 9.52 1.44
C GLN A 49 -13.30 8.15 0.99
N HIS A 50 -13.31 7.86 -0.32
CA HIS A 50 -12.78 6.60 -0.85
C HIS A 50 -11.28 6.44 -0.58
N ALA A 51 -10.49 7.52 -0.71
CA ALA A 51 -9.07 7.49 -0.38
C ALA A 51 -8.85 7.23 1.12
N GLN A 52 -9.68 7.76 2.01
CA GLN A 52 -9.62 7.47 3.43
C GLN A 52 -9.96 5.99 3.71
N GLU A 53 -11.00 5.45 3.06
CA GLU A 53 -11.41 4.04 3.19
C GLU A 53 -10.30 3.07 2.77
N GLU A 54 -9.68 3.28 1.60
CA GLU A 54 -8.57 2.44 1.14
C GLU A 54 -7.34 2.50 2.07
N ASN A 55 -7.08 3.65 2.69
CA ASN A 55 -6.03 3.77 3.71
C ASN A 55 -6.41 3.04 5.01
N MET A 56 -7.69 3.03 5.42
CA MET A 56 -8.13 2.22 6.55
C MET A 56 -7.92 0.73 6.28
N ASP A 57 -8.21 0.25 5.07
CA ASP A 57 -7.93 -1.13 4.68
C ASP A 57 -6.42 -1.46 4.77
N ALA A 58 -5.55 -0.55 4.33
CA ALA A 58 -4.11 -0.71 4.49
C ALA A 58 -3.69 -0.82 5.97
N ILE A 59 -4.27 -0.01 6.85
CA ILE A 59 -4.04 -0.07 8.30
C ILE A 59 -4.45 -1.45 8.86
N LEU A 60 -5.59 -2.00 8.43
CA LEU A 60 -6.05 -3.32 8.84
C LEU A 60 -5.08 -4.44 8.43
N TYR A 61 -4.52 -4.37 7.20
CA TYR A 61 -3.49 -5.32 6.76
C TYR A 61 -2.23 -5.23 7.62
N LEU A 62 -1.78 -4.03 7.98
CA LEU A 62 -0.60 -3.84 8.83
C LEU A 62 -0.83 -4.40 10.24
N GLU A 63 -2.00 -4.16 10.83
CA GLU A 63 -2.36 -4.74 12.13
C GLU A 63 -2.44 -6.27 12.07
N LYS A 64 -2.96 -6.85 10.98
CA LYS A 64 -2.94 -8.30 10.78
C LYS A 64 -1.52 -8.86 10.68
N ILE A 65 -0.64 -8.19 9.95
CA ILE A 65 0.77 -8.59 9.80
C ILE A 65 1.46 -8.59 11.17
N LYS A 66 1.30 -7.51 11.96
CA LYS A 66 1.82 -7.44 13.34
C LYS A 66 1.39 -8.64 14.17
N LYS A 67 0.09 -8.95 14.20
CA LYS A 67 -0.43 -10.12 14.94
C LYS A 67 0.14 -11.46 14.45
N VAL A 68 0.33 -11.62 13.14
CA VAL A 68 0.93 -12.84 12.58
C VAL A 68 2.38 -12.98 13.01
N ILE A 69 3.13 -11.88 13.00
CA ILE A 69 4.51 -11.82 13.49
C ILE A 69 4.55 -12.13 14.98
N ASP A 70 3.75 -11.46 15.81
CA ASP A 70 3.69 -11.69 17.27
C ASP A 70 3.38 -13.15 17.63
N ASN A 71 2.40 -13.75 16.94
CA ASN A 71 2.06 -15.16 17.16
C ASN A 71 3.20 -16.10 16.77
N LYS A 72 3.93 -15.78 15.68
CA LYS A 72 5.10 -16.56 15.26
C LYS A 72 6.23 -16.45 16.28
N ILE A 73 6.49 -15.26 16.84
CA ILE A 73 7.45 -15.06 17.95
C ILE A 73 7.11 -15.95 19.14
N ILE A 74 5.83 -16.02 19.53
CA ILE A 74 5.39 -16.81 20.69
C ILE A 74 5.70 -18.30 20.47
N ILE A 75 5.43 -18.83 19.27
CA ILE A 75 5.70 -20.24 18.93
C ILE A 75 7.21 -20.51 18.91
N GLU A 76 7.99 -19.59 18.36
CA GLU A 76 9.45 -19.75 18.34
C GLU A 76 9.99 -19.72 19.76
N LYS A 77 9.58 -18.75 20.62
CA LYS A 77 10.00 -18.57 22.04
C LYS A 77 10.01 -19.83 22.92
N ASP A 78 9.32 -20.89 22.54
CA ASP A 78 9.37 -22.20 23.18
C ASP A 78 10.62 -23.06 22.79
N SER A 79 11.43 -22.63 21.82
CA SER A 79 12.69 -23.26 21.31
C SER A 79 13.99 -22.45 21.59
N GLU A 80 14.46 -22.44 22.84
CA GLU A 80 15.36 -21.44 23.48
C GLU A 80 16.51 -20.78 22.68
N GLU A 81 17.24 -21.47 21.81
CA GLU A 81 18.50 -20.95 21.24
C GLU A 81 18.33 -20.27 19.87
N ALA A 82 17.37 -20.73 19.05
CA ALA A 82 16.94 -20.01 17.85
C ALA A 82 16.20 -18.71 18.22
N ASN A 83 15.58 -18.68 19.40
CA ASN A 83 14.69 -17.60 19.83
C ASN A 83 15.37 -16.27 19.98
N ASN A 84 16.56 -16.26 20.58
CA ASN A 84 17.24 -14.99 20.81
C ASN A 84 17.61 -14.29 19.49
N ILE A 85 18.00 -15.05 18.46
CA ILE A 85 18.33 -14.48 17.14
C ILE A 85 17.05 -14.03 16.41
N VAL A 86 16.00 -14.86 16.47
CA VAL A 86 14.75 -14.57 15.75
C VAL A 86 13.99 -13.40 16.38
N ILE A 87 13.93 -13.31 17.71
CA ILE A 87 13.31 -12.18 18.44
C ILE A 87 14.00 -10.85 18.05
N VAL A 88 15.34 -10.82 18.01
CA VAL A 88 16.09 -9.61 17.65
C VAL A 88 15.82 -9.14 16.22
N ASN A 89 15.63 -10.06 15.27
CA ASN A 89 15.27 -9.69 13.90
C ASN A 89 13.83 -9.20 13.80
N ILE A 90 12.92 -9.84 14.53
CA ILE A 90 11.51 -9.45 14.54
C ILE A 90 11.30 -8.07 15.16
N ASP A 91 12.00 -7.74 16.24
CA ASP A 91 11.92 -6.38 16.83
C ASP A 91 12.34 -5.30 15.81
N LYS A 92 13.39 -5.57 15.02
CA LYS A 92 13.81 -4.68 13.92
C LYS A 92 12.78 -4.61 12.79
N ASP A 93 12.18 -5.72 12.41
CA ASP A 93 11.13 -5.76 11.40
C ASP A 93 9.88 -5.00 11.87
N ILE A 94 9.52 -5.10 13.16
CA ILE A 94 8.41 -4.35 13.77
C ILE A 94 8.72 -2.86 13.81
N GLU A 95 9.93 -2.45 14.22
CA GLU A 95 10.35 -1.04 14.16
C GLU A 95 10.28 -0.50 12.74
N HIS A 96 10.76 -1.27 11.76
CA HIS A 96 10.70 -0.89 10.35
C HIS A 96 9.25 -0.80 9.85
N ILE A 97 8.38 -1.75 10.22
CA ILE A 97 6.95 -1.71 9.87
C ILE A 97 6.26 -0.50 10.53
N ASN A 98 6.55 -0.21 11.80
CA ASN A 98 6.01 0.97 12.48
C ASN A 98 6.50 2.27 11.84
N PHE A 99 7.76 2.31 11.39
CA PHE A 99 8.31 3.42 10.64
C PHE A 99 7.61 3.59 9.27
N LEU A 100 7.38 2.48 8.55
CA LEU A 100 6.62 2.48 7.30
C LEU A 100 5.16 2.93 7.52
N TYR A 101 4.54 2.51 8.63
CA TYR A 101 3.18 2.93 9.02
C TYR A 101 3.13 4.45 9.23
N GLN A 102 4.01 4.99 10.07
CA GLN A 102 4.07 6.43 10.35
C GLN A 102 4.40 7.25 9.10
N SER A 103 5.34 6.80 8.28
CA SER A 103 5.70 7.50 7.05
C SER A 103 4.61 7.43 5.98
N SER A 104 3.87 6.32 5.86
CA SER A 104 2.74 6.22 4.93
C SER A 104 1.61 7.19 5.31
N ILE A 105 1.26 7.29 6.60
CA ILE A 105 0.28 8.26 7.09
C ILE A 105 0.76 9.69 6.82
N PHE A 106 2.03 9.98 7.11
CA PHE A 106 2.60 11.30 6.84
C PHE A 106 2.56 11.66 5.35
N MET A 107 2.90 10.73 4.47
CA MET A 107 2.88 10.93 3.01
C MET A 107 1.47 11.13 2.47
N VAL A 108 0.48 10.38 2.96
CA VAL A 108 -0.93 10.54 2.56
C VAL A 108 -1.46 11.90 3.02
N VAL A 109 -1.25 12.26 4.29
CA VAL A 109 -1.68 13.55 4.84
C VAL A 109 -1.02 14.70 4.09
N TYR A 110 0.30 14.60 3.84
CA TYR A 110 1.03 15.60 3.07
C TYR A 110 0.51 15.71 1.63
N SER A 111 0.22 14.59 0.96
CA SER A 111 -0.28 14.59 -0.42
C SER A 111 -1.68 15.21 -0.53
N ILE A 112 -2.57 14.92 0.43
CA ILE A 112 -3.90 15.53 0.51
C ILE A 112 -3.77 17.04 0.78
N CYS A 113 -2.93 17.45 1.73
CA CYS A 113 -2.68 18.86 2.00
C CYS A 113 -2.07 19.59 0.78
N ALA A 114 -1.16 18.95 0.05
CA ALA A 114 -0.56 19.50 -1.15
C ALA A 114 -1.57 19.65 -2.30
N MET A 115 -2.46 18.67 -2.51
CA MET A 115 -3.56 18.77 -3.49
C MET A 115 -4.56 19.88 -3.13
N ILE A 116 -4.92 20.01 -1.85
CA ILE A 116 -5.79 21.10 -1.39
C ILE A 116 -5.08 22.45 -1.61
N PHE A 117 -3.80 22.56 -1.26
CA PHE A 117 -3.04 23.79 -1.49
C PHE A 117 -2.97 24.18 -2.97
N SER A 118 -2.76 23.21 -3.88
CA SER A 118 -2.72 23.50 -5.32
C SER A 118 -4.08 23.89 -5.91
N LEU A 119 -5.20 23.42 -5.33
CA LEU A 119 -6.56 23.80 -5.77
C LEU A 119 -7.00 25.20 -5.29
N TYR A 120 -6.38 25.74 -4.24
CA TYR A 120 -6.74 27.05 -3.67
C TYR A 120 -5.83 28.20 -4.11
N TYR A 121 -4.62 27.89 -4.60
CA TYR A 121 -3.60 28.90 -4.94
C TYR A 121 -3.23 28.94 -6.43
N PHE A 122 -3.97 28.23 -7.29
CA PHE A 122 -3.99 28.34 -8.75
C PHE A 122 -5.43 28.36 -9.25
#